data_AF-A0A7X3XHQ5-F1
#
_entry.id   AF-A0A7X3XHQ5-F1
#
_cell.length_a   1.000
_cell.length_b   1.000
_cell.length_c   1.000
_cell.angle_alpha   90.00
_cell.angle_beta   90.00
_cell.angle_gamma   90.00
#
_symmetry.space_group_name_H-M   'P 1'
#
loop_
_entity.id
_entity.type
_entity.pdbx_description
1 polymer ?
#
loop_
_entity_poly.entity_id
_entity_poly.type
_entity_poly.pdbx_seq_one_letter_code
_entity_poly.pdbx_strand_id
1 'polypeptide(L)' 'MTHNANIVVNGDAEMVLPLEAVDGQTEVQHPASIQQRNVRESICNILEGGERAFEQRYKRIHLGG' A
#
# COMPACT_ATOMS: atom_id res chain seq x y z
N MET A 1 7.85 -5.93 8.84
CA MET A 1 7.85 -6.08 7.37
C MET A 1 6.68 -6.98 7.00
N THR A 2 5.83 -6.57 6.05
CA THR A 2 4.69 -7.38 5.60
C THR A 2 4.72 -7.49 4.08
N HIS A 3 4.26 -8.61 3.56
CA HIS A 3 4.00 -8.82 2.13
C HIS A 3 2.50 -8.79 1.79
N ASN A 4 1.63 -8.77 2.81
CA ASN A 4 0.19 -8.83 2.60
C ASN A 4 -0.40 -7.42 2.52
N ALA A 5 -0.90 -7.05 1.34
CA ALA A 5 -1.48 -5.74 1.11
C ALA A 5 -2.71 -5.45 1.98
N ASN A 6 -3.46 -6.47 2.41
CA ASN A 6 -4.66 -6.26 3.23
C ASN A 6 -4.34 -5.61 4.57
N ILE A 7 -3.17 -5.87 5.15
CA ILE A 7 -2.76 -5.26 6.43
C ILE A 7 -2.60 -3.75 6.26
N VAL A 8 -1.93 -3.31 5.19
CA VAL A 8 -1.68 -1.89 4.93
C VAL A 8 -2.95 -1.18 4.44
N VAL A 9 -3.68 -1.80 3.51
CA VAL A 9 -4.83 -1.18 2.84
C VAL A 9 -6.06 -1.15 3.73
N ASN A 10 -6.34 -2.21 4.50
CA ASN A 10 -7.52 -2.27 5.36
C ASN A 10 -7.25 -1.87 6.81
N GLY A 11 -5.97 -1.75 7.19
CA GLY A 11 -5.59 -1.14 8.46
C GLY A 11 -5.81 0.37 8.47
N ASP A 12 -5.46 0.98 9.60
CA ASP A 12 -5.47 2.42 9.79
C ASP A 12 -4.06 3.01 9.57
N ALA A 13 -3.51 2.75 8.38
CA ALA A 13 -2.17 3.21 8.03
C ALA A 13 -2.19 4.70 7.65
N GLU A 14 -1.68 5.55 8.53
CA GLU A 14 -1.49 6.99 8.26
C GLU A 14 -0.27 7.24 7.36
N MET A 15 0.76 6.40 7.46
CA MET A 15 2.01 6.52 6.73
C MET A 15 2.47 5.15 6.22
N VAL A 16 2.90 5.10 4.96
CA VAL A 16 3.51 3.93 4.33
C VAL A 16 4.93 4.28 3.94
N LEU A 17 5.87 3.39 4.28
CA LEU A 17 7.28 3.49 3.91
C LEU A 17 7.63 2.31 3.00
N PRO A 18 7.42 2.43 1.68
CA PRO A 18 7.90 1.43 0.72
C PRO A 18 9.42 1.29 0.83
N LEU A 19 9.89 0.05 0.85
CA LEU A 19 11.31 -0.28 0.92
C LEU A 19 11.70 -1.00 -0.38
N GLU A 20 12.77 -0.53 -1.01
CA GLU A 20 13.34 -1.13 -2.21
C GLU A 20 14.82 -1.44 -2.00
N ALA A 21 15.28 -2.57 -2.53
CA ALA A 21 16.69 -2.93 -2.50
C ALA A 21 17.40 -2.33 -3.73
N VAL A 22 18.23 -1.31 -3.52
CA VAL A 22 19.03 -0.62 -4.53
C VAL A 22 20.50 -0.84 -4.19
N ASP A 23 21.29 -1.38 -5.12
CA ASP A 23 22.72 -1.66 -4.95
C ASP A 23 23.08 -2.45 -3.66
N GLY A 24 22.19 -3.36 -3.26
CA GLY A 24 22.35 -4.18 -2.05
C GLY A 24 22.08 -3.43 -0.74
N GLN A 25 21.60 -2.19 -0.81
CA GLN A 25 21.12 -1.39 0.32
C GLN A 25 19.61 -1.22 0.27
N THR A 26 18.99 -0.99 1.41
CA THR A 26 17.55 -0.71 1.49
C THR A 26 17.32 0.79 1.47
N GLU A 27 16.54 1.27 0.51
CA GLU A 27 16.14 2.66 0.39
C GLU A 27 14.63 2.83 0.65
N VAL A 28 14.26 3.97 1.25
CA VAL A 28 12.85 4.34 1.44
C VAL A 28 12.37 5.07 0.19
N GLN A 29 11.38 4.50 -0.48
CA GLN A 29 10.81 5.07 -1.68
C GLN A 29 9.47 5.73 -1.40
N HIS A 30 9.31 6.98 -1.82
CA HIS A 30 7.99 7.65 -1.87
C HIS A 30 7.14 7.55 -0.58
N PRO A 31 7.69 7.94 0.59
CA PRO A 31 6.96 7.85 1.85
C PRO A 31 5.75 8.78 1.86
N ALA A 32 4.56 8.20 2.04
CA ALA A 32 3.30 8.96 2.02
C ALA A 32 2.14 8.13 2.58
N SER A 33 0.96 8.75 2.69
CA SER A 33 -0.27 8.08 3.11
C SER A 33 -0.88 7.23 1.99
N ILE A 34 -1.77 6.29 2.34
CA ILE A 34 -2.46 5.39 1.39
C ILE A 34 -3.36 6.12 0.37
N GLN A 35 -3.68 7.39 0.62
CA GLN A 35 -4.45 8.25 -0.28
C GLN A 35 -3.60 8.76 -1.45
N GLN A 36 -2.27 8.73 -1.35
CA GLN A 36 -1.39 9.20 -2.40
C GLN A 36 -1.20 8.13 -3.48
N ARG A 37 -1.24 8.54 -4.75
CA ARG A 37 -1.21 7.62 -5.90
C ARG A 37 0.07 6.80 -5.96
N ASN A 38 1.22 7.46 -5.77
CA ASN A 38 2.54 6.82 -5.74
C ASN A 38 2.61 5.67 -4.73
N VAL A 39 2.08 5.86 -3.53
CA VAL A 39 2.05 4.83 -2.47
C VAL A 39 1.13 3.67 -2.85
N ARG A 40 -0.03 3.96 -3.46
CA ARG A 40 -0.92 2.89 -3.95
C ARG A 40 -0.24 2.03 -5.01
N GLU A 41 0.47 2.66 -5.94
CA GLU A 41 1.24 1.96 -6.97
C GLU A 41 2.36 1.11 -6.33
N SER A 42 3.12 1.66 -5.37
CA SER A 42 4.11 0.88 -4.62
C SER A 42 3.50 -0.32 -3.87
N ILE A 43 2.33 -0.14 -3.24
CA ILE A 43 1.62 -1.24 -2.57
C ILE A 43 1.24 -2.34 -3.56
N CYS A 44 0.69 -1.98 -4.74
CA CYS A 44 0.33 -2.96 -5.76
C CYS A 44 1.54 -3.68 -6.36
N ASN A 45 2.67 -3.00 -6.48
CA ASN A 45 3.88 -3.56 -7.07
C ASN A 45 4.68 -4.44 -6.08
N ILE A 46 4.67 -4.10 -4.79
CA ILE A 46 5.51 -4.76 -3.77
C ILE A 46 4.73 -5.79 -2.95
N LEU A 47 3.46 -5.52 -2.64
CA LEU A 47 2.65 -6.36 -1.75
C LEU A 47 1.70 -7.26 -2.54
N GLU A 48 1.58 -8.51 -2.08
CA GLU A 48 0.67 -9.49 -2.65
C GLU A 48 -0.78 -9.05 -2.45
N GLY A 49 -1.54 -9.06 -3.55
CA GLY A 49 -2.97 -8.75 -3.55
C GLY A 49 -3.32 -7.28 -3.41
N GLY A 50 -2.39 -6.35 -3.69
CA GLY A 50 -2.61 -4.90 -3.59
C GLY A 50 -3.84 -4.39 -4.33
N GLU A 51 -3.99 -4.74 -5.61
CA GLU A 51 -5.14 -4.32 -6.42
C GLU A 51 -6.46 -4.78 -5.79
N ARG A 52 -6.55 -6.08 -5.46
CA ARG A 52 -7.74 -6.68 -4.85
C ARG A 52 -8.06 -6.05 -3.49
N ALA A 53 -7.06 -5.73 -2.68
CA ALA A 53 -7.25 -5.07 -1.40
C ALA A 53 -7.85 -3.67 -1.56
N PHE A 54 -7.35 -2.89 -2.54
CA PHE A 54 -7.91 -1.58 -2.85
C PHE A 54 -9.33 -1.66 -3.41
N GLU A 55 -9.60 -2.57 -4.36
CA GLU A 55 -10.94 -2.79 -4.88
C GLU A 55 -11.94 -3.10 -3.75
N GLN A 56 -11.58 -3.99 -2.82
CA GLN A 56 -12.43 -4.34 -1.68
C GLN A 56 -12.64 -3.15 -0.74
N ARG A 57 -11.58 -2.39 -0.43
CA ARG A 57 -11.69 -1.17 0.38
C ARG A 57 -12.62 -0.15 -0.28
N TYR A 58 -12.47 0.10 -1.58
CA TYR A 58 -13.31 1.04 -2.30
C TYR A 58 -14.76 0.57 -2.37
N LYS A 59 -15.01 -0.72 -2.64
CA LYS A 59 -16.37 -1.28 -2.56
C LYS A 59 -17.01 -1.02 -1.20
N ARG A 60 -16.28 -1.23 -0.10
CA ARG A 60 -16.79 -0.96 1.26
C ARG A 60 -17.11 0.53 1.50
N ILE A 61 -16.25 1.44 1.03
CA ILE A 61 -16.47 2.90 1.19
C ILE A 61 -17.65 3.37 0.33
N HIS A 62 -17.79 2.88 -0.90
CA HIS A 62 -18.87 3.26 -1.81
C HIS A 62 -20.24 2.67 -1.41
N LEU A 63 -20.27 1.52 -0.74
CA LEU A 63 -21.51 0.89 -0.26
C LEU A 63 -22.04 1.52 1.05
N GLY A 64 -21.24 2.34 1.73
CA GLY A 64 -21.61 3.02 2.97
C GLY A 64 -21.91 4.52 2.83
N GLY A 65 -21.93 5.03 1.59
CA GLY A 65 -22.23 6.42 1.25
C GLY A 65 -23.63 6.62 0.71
#